data_AF-A0A7M1T3M8-F1
#
_entry.id   AF-A0A7M1T3M8-F1
#
_cell.length_a   1.000
_cell.length_b   1.000
_cell.length_c   1.000
_cell.angle_alpha   90.00
_cell.angle_beta   90.00
_cell.angle_gamma   90.00
#
_symmetry.space_group_name_H-M   'P 1'
#
loop_
_entity.id
_entity.type
_entity.pdbx_description
1 polymer ?
#
loop_
_entity_poly.entity_id
_entity_poly.type
_entity_poly.pdbx_seq_one_letter_code
_entity_poly.pdbx_strand_id
1 'polypeptide(L)'
;MIYSVRGMVIEVAPTYAILEVGGIGYHIGISLQTSSLLKKGGEAFLYTRQIIREDAHLLYGFASVDEREVFDLLISVSGVGPTSAMIMLSSLTGAEIANAVSAGVSSELQKIKGIGAKTAERIIVDLRERMRKYSTTEEEISVQNDNKVRGEALSALEVLGIQRRIAEKAADKIQKQEPDISVENLIKQILKSI
;
A
#
# COMPACT_ATOMS: atom_id res chain seq x y z
N MET A 1 -2.69 -14.04 20.72
CA MET A 1 -3.19 -13.49 19.44
C MET A 1 -2.19 -13.82 18.37
N ILE A 2 -2.61 -14.25 17.18
CA ILE A 2 -1.68 -14.60 16.08
C ILE A 2 -0.97 -13.31 15.63
N TYR A 3 0.35 -13.22 15.82
CA TYR A 3 1.16 -12.03 15.51
C TYR A 3 1.60 -11.98 14.05
N SER A 4 1.88 -13.14 13.48
CA SER A 4 2.30 -13.31 12.10
C SER A 4 1.99 -14.72 11.61
N VAL A 5 1.87 -14.87 10.30
CA VAL A 5 1.71 -16.16 9.62
C VAL A 5 2.76 -16.26 8.53
N ARG A 6 3.48 -17.39 8.51
CA ARG A 6 4.43 -17.73 7.45
C ARG A 6 4.03 -19.06 6.84
N GLY A 7 3.80 -19.10 5.53
CA GLY A 7 3.32 -20.30 4.86
C GLY A 7 3.21 -20.17 3.35
N MET A 8 2.75 -21.24 2.70
CA MET A 8 2.53 -21.27 1.26
C MET A 8 1.20 -20.59 0.92
N VAL A 9 1.19 -19.72 -0.07
CA VAL A 9 -0.03 -19.06 -0.57
C VAL A 9 -0.81 -20.06 -1.43
N ILE A 10 -1.90 -20.60 -0.88
CA ILE A 10 -2.80 -21.52 -1.59
C ILE A 10 -3.73 -20.74 -2.52
N GLU A 11 -4.18 -19.59 -2.04
CA GLU A 11 -5.09 -18.71 -2.76
C GLU A 11 -4.79 -17.25 -2.43
N VAL A 12 -4.93 -16.38 -3.42
CA VAL A 12 -4.84 -14.93 -3.26
C VAL A 12 -5.95 -14.28 -4.07
N ALA A 13 -6.69 -13.40 -3.41
CA ALA A 13 -7.71 -12.54 -3.96
C ALA A 13 -7.44 -11.09 -3.54
N PRO A 14 -8.10 -10.09 -4.15
CA PRO A 14 -7.85 -8.68 -3.83
C PRO A 14 -8.10 -8.30 -2.36
N THR A 15 -8.94 -9.05 -1.65
CA THR A 15 -9.37 -8.73 -0.27
C THR A 15 -9.01 -9.80 0.76
N TYR A 16 -8.49 -10.95 0.32
CA TYR A 16 -8.07 -12.03 1.22
C TYR A 16 -6.98 -12.91 0.59
N ALA A 17 -6.25 -13.64 1.42
CA ALA A 17 -5.39 -14.74 1.00
C ALA A 17 -5.59 -15.94 1.94
N ILE A 18 -5.31 -17.13 1.41
CA ILE A 18 -5.24 -18.37 2.18
C ILE A 18 -3.79 -18.82 2.22
N LEU A 19 -3.21 -18.80 3.43
CA LEU A 19 -1.85 -19.31 3.67
C LEU A 19 -1.95 -20.66 4.38
N GLU A 20 -1.29 -21.68 3.83
CA GLU A 20 -1.15 -22.99 4.48
C GLU A 20 0.10 -23.04 5.35
N VAL A 21 -0.09 -23.38 6.62
CA VAL A 21 0.99 -23.61 7.58
C VAL A 21 0.79 -24.97 8.22
N GLY A 22 1.68 -25.93 7.93
CA GLY A 22 1.61 -27.27 8.49
C GLY A 22 0.28 -28.00 8.21
N GLY A 23 -0.31 -27.79 7.03
CA GLY A 23 -1.59 -28.38 6.62
C GLY A 23 -2.84 -27.62 7.08
N ILE A 24 -2.70 -26.47 7.76
CA ILE A 24 -3.82 -25.60 8.16
C ILE A 24 -3.88 -24.37 7.26
N GLY A 25 -5.00 -24.17 6.57
CA GLY A 25 -5.27 -22.97 5.77
C GLY A 25 -5.83 -21.83 6.60
N TYR A 26 -5.08 -20.74 6.73
CA TYR A 26 -5.53 -19.51 7.39
C TYR A 26 -6.18 -18.59 6.37
N HIS A 27 -7.47 -18.29 6.55
CA HIS A 27 -8.16 -17.26 5.80
C HIS A 27 -7.85 -15.88 6.38
N ILE A 28 -7.07 -15.08 5.65
CA ILE A 28 -6.53 -13.80 6.10
C ILE A 28 -7.09 -12.68 5.22
N GLY A 29 -7.82 -11.74 5.80
CA GLY A 29 -8.23 -10.51 5.09
C GLY A 29 -7.02 -9.61 4.85
N ILE A 30 -6.84 -9.13 3.62
CA ILE A 30 -5.66 -8.33 3.22
C ILE A 30 -6.08 -7.11 2.41
N SER A 31 -5.20 -6.11 2.33
CA SER A 31 -5.39 -4.92 1.52
C SER A 31 -5.07 -5.23 0.06
N LEU A 32 -5.56 -4.40 -0.87
CA LEU A 32 -5.16 -4.51 -2.27
C LEU A 32 -3.64 -4.39 -2.43
N GLN A 33 -3.01 -3.50 -1.65
CA GLN A 33 -1.56 -3.32 -1.60
C GLN A 33 -0.85 -4.61 -1.18
N THR A 34 -1.27 -5.23 -0.08
CA THR A 34 -0.68 -6.51 0.37
C THR A 34 -0.92 -7.62 -0.66
N SER A 35 -2.12 -7.71 -1.27
CA SER A 35 -2.41 -8.76 -2.25
C SER A 35 -1.50 -8.71 -3.48
N SER A 36 -1.09 -7.51 -3.90
CA SER A 36 -0.19 -7.31 -5.04
C SER A 36 1.22 -7.87 -4.82
N LEU A 37 1.62 -8.05 -3.57
CA LEU A 37 2.93 -8.60 -3.18
C LEU A 37 2.92 -10.13 -3.04
N LEU A 38 1.73 -10.74 -3.04
CA LEU A 38 1.56 -12.17 -2.84
C LEU A 38 1.49 -12.91 -4.18
N LYS A 39 2.08 -14.11 -4.23
CA LYS A 39 2.04 -14.98 -5.39
C LYS A 39 1.54 -16.36 -5.00
N LYS A 40 0.47 -16.84 -5.66
CA LYS A 40 -0.04 -18.20 -5.49
C LYS A 40 1.07 -19.23 -5.74
N GLY A 41 1.18 -20.21 -4.85
CA GLY A 41 2.23 -21.24 -4.85
C GLY A 41 3.58 -20.76 -4.31
N GLY A 42 3.72 -19.47 -3.96
CA GLY A 42 4.91 -18.93 -3.29
C GLY A 42 4.81 -19.03 -1.77
N GLU A 43 5.95 -18.89 -1.09
CA GLU A 43 5.96 -18.66 0.36
C GLU A 43 5.73 -17.17 0.66
N ALA A 44 4.94 -16.88 1.68
CA ALA A 44 4.68 -15.52 2.15
C ALA A 44 4.81 -15.43 3.67
N PHE A 45 5.14 -14.23 4.13
CA PHE A 45 5.14 -13.84 5.54
C PHE A 45 4.24 -12.62 5.69
N LEU A 46 3.24 -12.70 6.56
CA LEU A 46 2.33 -11.60 6.86
C LEU A 46 2.34 -11.32 8.36
N TYR A 47 2.44 -10.05 8.72
CA TYR A 47 2.08 -9.60 10.06
C TYR A 47 0.57 -9.60 10.19
N THR A 48 0.05 -9.99 11.34
CA THR A 48 -1.39 -10.18 11.50
C THR A 48 -1.98 -9.40 12.67
N ARG A 49 -3.24 -9.00 12.50
CA ARG A 49 -4.13 -8.51 13.54
C ARG A 49 -5.33 -9.44 13.62
N GLN A 50 -5.50 -10.11 14.75
CA GLN A 50 -6.67 -10.95 15.01
C GLN A 50 -7.71 -10.12 15.75
N ILE A 51 -8.98 -10.25 15.36
CA ILE A 51 -10.10 -9.61 16.01
C ILE A 51 -11.08 -10.72 16.40
N ILE A 52 -11.29 -10.87 17.71
CA ILE A 52 -12.21 -11.86 18.27
C ILE A 52 -13.45 -11.10 18.76
N ARG A 53 -14.61 -11.52 18.24
CA ARG A 53 -15.94 -11.08 18.64
C ARG A 53 -16.73 -12.30 19.08
N GLU A 54 -17.92 -12.09 19.64
CA GLU A 54 -18.79 -13.18 20.09
C GLU A 54 -19.18 -14.14 18.95
N ASP A 55 -19.32 -13.63 17.72
CA ASP A 55 -19.79 -14.35 16.54
C ASP A 55 -18.71 -14.60 15.48
N ALA A 56 -17.51 -14.05 15.65
CA ALA A 56 -16.50 -14.05 14.58
C ALA A 56 -15.06 -14.05 15.11
N HIS A 57 -14.23 -14.87 14.45
CA HIS A 57 -12.77 -14.86 14.59
C HIS A 57 -12.16 -14.37 13.28
N LEU A 58 -11.80 -13.09 13.23
CA LEU A 58 -11.27 -12.45 12.03
C LEU A 58 -9.74 -12.36 12.13
N LEU A 59 -9.06 -12.61 11.02
CA LEU A 59 -7.62 -12.45 10.90
C LEU A 59 -7.32 -11.53 9.72
N TYR A 60 -6.62 -10.43 9.97
CA TYR A 60 -6.17 -9.49 8.97
C TYR A 60 -4.65 -9.58 8.83
N GLY A 61 -4.14 -9.45 7.61
CA GLY A 61 -2.73 -9.61 7.26
C GLY A 61 -2.17 -8.40 6.53
N PHE A 62 -0.90 -8.11 6.80
CA PHE A 62 -0.20 -6.92 6.33
C PHE A 62 1.23 -7.30 5.93
N ALA A 63 1.74 -6.65 4.88
CA ALA A 63 3.08 -6.92 4.38
C ALA A 63 4.18 -6.33 5.28
N SER A 64 3.86 -5.29 6.05
CA SER A 64 4.79 -4.63 6.98
C SER A 64 4.19 -4.43 8.37
N VAL A 65 5.06 -4.20 9.35
CA VAL A 65 4.64 -3.84 10.71
C VAL A 65 3.92 -2.48 10.69
N ASP A 66 4.44 -1.52 9.93
CA ASP A 66 3.87 -0.17 9.84
C ASP A 66 2.45 -0.19 9.27
N GLU A 67 2.19 -0.99 8.23
CA GLU A 67 0.85 -1.14 7.66
C GLU A 67 -0.13 -1.71 8.71
N ARG A 68 0.30 -2.73 9.47
CA ARG A 68 -0.51 -3.27 10.58
C ARG A 68 -0.76 -2.23 11.66
N GLU A 69 0.25 -1.47 12.05
CA GLU A 69 0.10 -0.48 13.11
C GLU A 69 -0.83 0.68 12.67
N VAL A 70 -0.73 1.12 11.41
CA VAL A 70 -1.68 2.07 10.83
C VAL A 70 -3.10 1.51 10.86
N PHE A 71 -3.30 0.24 10.47
CA PHE A 71 -4.61 -0.42 10.61
C PHE A 71 -5.14 -0.37 12.04
N ASP A 72 -4.28 -0.68 13.02
CA ASP A 72 -4.63 -0.68 14.44
C ASP A 72 -5.03 0.72 14.94
N LEU A 73 -4.34 1.76 14.48
CA LEU A 73 -4.70 3.14 14.74
C LEU A 73 -6.05 3.48 14.13
N LEU A 74 -6.27 3.12 12.87
CA LEU A 74 -7.54 3.39 12.17
C LEU A 74 -8.73 2.77 12.89
N ILE A 75 -8.67 1.47 13.24
CA ILE A 75 -9.79 0.80 13.94
C ILE A 75 -10.00 1.28 15.38
N SER A 76 -9.03 2.03 15.94
CA SER A 76 -9.19 2.65 17.26
C SER A 76 -10.08 3.90 17.22
N VAL A 77 -10.32 4.47 16.04
CA VAL A 77 -11.22 5.62 15.86
C VAL A 77 -12.67 5.14 15.88
N SER A 78 -13.49 5.74 16.74
CA SER A 78 -14.90 5.35 16.82
C SER A 78 -15.65 5.73 15.54
N GLY A 79 -16.28 4.73 14.92
CA GLY A 79 -16.91 4.82 13.60
C GLY A 79 -16.06 4.26 12.46
N VAL A 80 -14.81 3.84 12.73
CA VAL A 80 -13.95 3.14 11.77
C VAL A 80 -13.85 1.68 12.16
N GLY A 81 -14.46 0.80 11.37
CA GLY A 81 -14.37 -0.64 11.54
C GLY A 81 -13.22 -1.26 10.76
N PRO A 82 -12.91 -2.55 11.00
CA PRO A 82 -11.89 -3.29 10.25
C PRO A 82 -12.08 -3.22 8.73
N THR A 83 -13.31 -3.39 8.25
CA THR A 83 -13.63 -3.30 6.82
C THR A 83 -13.29 -1.93 6.24
N SER A 84 -13.66 -0.84 6.93
CA SER A 84 -13.33 0.52 6.49
C SER A 84 -11.83 0.76 6.48
N ALA A 85 -11.10 0.31 7.51
CA ALA A 85 -9.66 0.42 7.57
C ALA A 85 -8.97 -0.36 6.43
N MET A 86 -9.47 -1.56 6.08
CA MET A 86 -8.96 -2.31 4.92
C MET A 86 -9.22 -1.60 3.59
N ILE A 87 -10.39 -0.96 3.43
CA ILE A 87 -10.70 -0.16 2.23
C ILE A 87 -9.74 1.04 2.15
N MET A 88 -9.46 1.70 3.28
CA MET A 88 -8.49 2.79 3.33
C MET A 88 -7.10 2.33 2.90
N LEU A 89 -6.58 1.25 3.49
CA LEU A 89 -5.27 0.68 3.15
C LEU A 89 -5.21 0.03 1.75
N SER A 90 -6.37 -0.23 1.14
CA SER A 90 -6.44 -0.63 -0.27
C SER A 90 -6.41 0.56 -1.22
N SER A 91 -6.78 1.76 -0.74
CA SER A 91 -6.88 2.99 -1.55
C SER A 91 -5.64 3.86 -1.43
N LEU A 92 -5.03 3.89 -0.23
CA LEU A 92 -3.90 4.71 0.14
C LEU A 92 -2.91 3.86 0.96
N THR A 93 -1.63 4.13 0.79
CA THR A 93 -0.58 3.59 1.67
C THR A 93 -0.73 4.12 3.09
N GLY A 94 -0.13 3.42 4.06
CA GLY A 94 -0.10 3.91 5.44
C GLY A 94 0.53 5.30 5.58
N ALA A 95 1.54 5.59 4.75
CA ALA A 95 2.19 6.90 4.67
C ALA A 95 1.27 7.99 4.14
N GLU A 96 0.57 7.75 3.03
CA GLU A 96 -0.41 8.70 2.47
C GLU A 96 -1.53 8.99 3.46
N ILE A 97 -2.02 7.98 4.18
CA ILE A 97 -3.02 8.17 5.25
C ILE A 97 -2.44 9.04 6.37
N ALA A 98 -1.22 8.76 6.83
CA ALA A 98 -0.56 9.53 7.88
C ALA A 98 -0.31 10.99 7.46
N ASN A 99 0.03 11.22 6.20
CA ASN A 99 0.22 12.55 5.62
C ASN A 99 -1.10 13.32 5.55
N ALA A 100 -2.17 12.71 5.02
CA ALA A 100 -3.50 13.32 4.98
C ALA A 100 -4.01 13.70 6.38
N VAL A 101 -3.77 12.82 7.36
CA VAL A 101 -4.09 13.05 8.78
C VAL A 101 -3.27 14.20 9.37
N SER A 102 -1.97 14.24 9.11
CA SER A 102 -1.06 15.27 9.64
C SER A 102 -1.35 16.66 9.07
N ALA A 103 -1.62 16.72 7.76
CA ALA A 103 -2.00 17.92 7.03
C ALA A 103 -3.44 18.39 7.36
N GLY A 104 -4.27 17.53 7.93
CA GLY A 104 -5.66 17.84 8.27
C GLY A 104 -6.59 17.96 7.04
N VAL A 105 -6.22 17.32 5.93
CA VAL A 105 -6.96 17.41 4.67
C VAL A 105 -8.06 16.34 4.64
N SER A 106 -9.22 16.66 5.22
CA SER A 106 -10.34 15.71 5.34
C SER A 106 -10.92 15.28 3.99
N SER A 107 -10.73 16.07 2.94
CA SER A 107 -11.24 15.79 1.59
C SER A 107 -10.57 14.57 0.96
N GLU A 108 -9.31 14.27 1.31
CA GLU A 108 -8.62 13.08 0.79
C GLU A 108 -9.20 11.80 1.39
N LEU A 109 -9.45 11.79 2.70
CA LEU A 109 -10.05 10.65 3.39
C LEU A 109 -11.50 10.42 2.94
N GLN A 110 -12.24 11.48 2.62
CA GLN A 110 -13.63 11.41 2.13
C GLN A 110 -13.77 10.78 0.74
N LYS A 111 -12.70 10.73 -0.07
CA LYS A 111 -12.73 10.02 -1.36
C LYS A 111 -12.89 8.50 -1.18
N ILE A 112 -12.60 8.00 0.01
CA ILE A 112 -12.63 6.57 0.33
C ILE A 112 -14.07 6.15 0.60
N LYS A 113 -14.54 5.13 -0.11
CA LYS A 113 -15.90 4.61 0.04
C LYS A 113 -16.18 4.23 1.51
N GLY A 114 -17.22 4.80 2.08
CA GLY A 114 -17.64 4.54 3.47
C GLY A 114 -17.05 5.49 4.51
N ILE A 115 -16.22 6.46 4.09
CA ILE A 115 -15.70 7.52 4.97
C ILE A 115 -16.46 8.82 4.69
N GLY A 116 -17.35 9.21 5.61
CA GLY A 116 -18.05 10.50 5.54
C GLY A 116 -17.26 11.63 6.19
N ALA A 117 -17.70 12.88 5.98
CA ALA A 117 -17.05 14.08 6.51
C ALA A 117 -16.78 14.00 8.03
N LYS A 118 -17.80 13.63 8.83
CA LYS A 118 -17.65 13.48 10.29
C LYS A 118 -16.61 12.44 10.68
N THR A 119 -16.59 11.31 9.99
CA THR A 119 -15.62 10.24 10.26
C THR A 119 -14.22 10.67 9.86
N ALA A 120 -14.06 11.35 8.72
CA ALA A 120 -12.77 11.90 8.27
C ALA A 120 -12.20 12.92 9.26
N GLU A 121 -13.02 13.86 9.74
CA GLU A 121 -12.62 14.82 10.77
C GLU A 121 -12.20 14.13 12.06
N ARG A 122 -12.94 13.11 12.47
CA ARG A 122 -12.61 12.34 13.67
C ARG A 122 -11.30 11.57 13.54
N ILE A 123 -11.06 10.93 12.38
CA ILE A 123 -9.79 10.28 12.08
C ILE A 123 -8.64 11.28 12.20
N ILE A 124 -8.80 12.48 11.64
CA ILE A 124 -7.77 13.53 11.73
C ILE A 124 -7.52 13.89 13.19
N VAL A 125 -8.54 14.25 13.96
CA VAL A 125 -8.37 14.69 15.35
C VAL A 125 -7.77 13.60 16.22
N ASP A 126 -8.30 12.38 16.16
CA ASP A 126 -7.92 11.29 17.06
C ASP A 126 -6.52 10.73 16.74
N LEU A 127 -6.09 10.80 15.47
CA LEU A 127 -4.86 10.15 15.01
C LEU A 127 -3.72 11.12 14.70
N ARG A 128 -3.92 12.45 14.68
CA ARG A 128 -2.91 13.42 14.25
C ARG A 128 -1.55 13.25 14.91
N GLU A 129 -1.52 13.11 16.23
CA GLU A 129 -0.27 12.94 16.97
C GLU A 129 0.30 11.52 16.84
N ARG A 130 -0.58 10.52 16.81
CA ARG A 130 -0.21 9.09 16.79
C ARG A 130 0.34 8.63 15.43
N MET A 131 -0.06 9.31 14.36
CA MET A 131 0.34 9.00 12.98
C MET A 131 1.66 9.64 12.55
N ARG A 132 2.23 10.58 13.33
CA ARG A 132 3.43 11.34 12.93
C ARG A 132 4.62 10.47 12.52
N LYS A 133 4.81 9.32 13.17
CA LYS A 133 5.93 8.41 12.89
C LYS A 133 5.80 7.61 11.58
N TYR A 134 4.60 7.57 10.99
CA TYR A 134 4.35 6.91 9.71
C TYR A 134 4.22 7.91 8.57
N SER A 135 4.30 9.20 8.86
CA SER A 135 4.33 10.25 7.85
C SER A 135 5.67 10.16 7.11
N THR A 136 5.59 10.08 5.79
CA THR A 136 6.76 10.10 4.90
C THR A 136 7.13 11.55 4.65
N THR A 137 8.39 11.90 4.88
CA THR A 137 8.93 13.25 4.64
C THR A 137 8.91 13.55 3.13
N GLU A 138 8.81 14.81 2.72
CA GLU A 138 8.73 15.21 1.29
C GLU A 138 9.85 14.60 0.42
N GLU A 139 11.03 14.36 0.99
CA GLU A 139 12.17 13.70 0.31
C GLU A 139 11.93 12.22 0.00
N GLU A 140 11.19 11.49 0.84
CA GLU A 140 10.88 10.08 0.60
C GLU A 140 9.71 9.92 -0.38
N ILE A 141 8.80 10.90 -0.44
CA ILE A 141 7.71 10.94 -1.41
C ILE A 141 8.26 11.16 -2.83
N SER A 142 9.26 12.05 -3.00
CA SER A 142 9.89 12.27 -4.30
C SER A 142 10.57 11.00 -4.81
N VAL A 143 11.29 10.28 -3.95
CA VAL A 143 11.95 9.01 -4.30
C VAL A 143 10.94 7.92 -4.67
N GLN A 144 9.78 7.85 -4.00
CA GLN A 144 8.73 6.88 -4.35
C GLN A 144 8.04 7.22 -5.67
N ASN A 145 7.73 8.50 -5.91
CA ASN A 145 7.18 8.95 -7.19
C ASN A 145 8.16 8.70 -8.34
N ASP A 146 9.45 9.00 -8.14
CA ASP A 146 10.49 8.74 -9.12
C ASP A 146 10.54 7.28 -9.53
N ASN A 147 10.49 6.37 -8.54
CA ASN A 147 10.49 4.93 -8.78
C ASN A 147 9.22 4.44 -9.48
N LYS A 148 8.06 5.01 -9.14
CA LYS A 148 6.78 4.68 -9.80
C LYS A 148 6.76 5.14 -11.25
N VAL A 149 7.11 6.40 -11.50
CA VAL A 149 7.23 6.99 -12.84
C VAL A 149 8.18 6.17 -13.71
N ARG A 150 9.34 5.81 -13.15
CA ARG A 150 10.32 4.97 -13.80
C ARG A 150 9.78 3.57 -14.11
N GLY A 151 9.14 2.91 -13.15
CA GLY A 151 8.59 1.57 -13.33
C GLY A 151 7.54 1.51 -14.44
N GLU A 152 6.65 2.50 -14.48
CA GLU A 152 5.63 2.63 -15.53
C GLU A 152 6.25 2.89 -16.90
N ALA A 153 7.22 3.80 -16.99
CA ALA A 153 7.92 4.11 -18.24
C ALA A 153 8.69 2.90 -18.79
N LEU A 154 9.42 2.16 -17.94
CA LEU A 154 10.16 0.96 -18.37
C LEU A 154 9.21 -0.13 -18.87
N SER A 155 8.09 -0.35 -18.19
CA SER A 155 7.08 -1.33 -18.60
C SER A 155 6.48 -0.98 -19.96
N ALA A 156 6.19 0.31 -20.20
CA ALA A 156 5.70 0.78 -21.50
C ALA A 156 6.75 0.60 -22.62
N LEU A 157 8.03 0.87 -22.34
CA LEU A 157 9.11 0.72 -23.31
C LEU A 157 9.37 -0.75 -23.66
N GLU A 158 9.22 -1.67 -22.72
CA GLU A 158 9.29 -3.12 -22.98
C GLU A 158 8.17 -3.57 -23.94
N VAL A 159 6.95 -3.05 -23.79
CA VAL A 159 5.83 -3.31 -24.71
C VAL A 159 6.12 -2.78 -26.12
N LEU A 160 6.86 -1.68 -26.23
CA LEU A 160 7.32 -1.12 -27.50
C LEU A 160 8.52 -1.89 -28.11
N GLY A 161 8.99 -2.96 -27.46
CA GLY A 161 10.07 -3.81 -27.94
C GLY A 161 11.47 -3.31 -27.57
N ILE A 162 11.59 -2.33 -26.66
CA ILE A 162 12.89 -1.84 -26.21
C ILE A 162 13.44 -2.73 -25.11
N GLN A 163 14.71 -3.12 -25.25
CA GLN A 163 15.39 -3.94 -24.27
C GLN A 163 15.51 -3.20 -22.93
N ARG A 164 14.98 -3.82 -21.86
CA ARG A 164 14.97 -3.26 -20.50
C ARG A 164 16.28 -2.62 -20.06
N ARG A 165 17.41 -3.29 -20.32
CA ARG A 165 18.76 -2.82 -19.94
C ARG A 165 19.17 -1.50 -20.60
N ILE A 166 18.66 -1.22 -21.81
CA ILE A 166 18.92 0.02 -22.54
C ILE A 166 18.01 1.12 -21.98
N ALA A 167 16.73 0.82 -21.79
CA ALA A 167 15.75 1.73 -21.22
C ALA A 167 16.12 2.17 -19.79
N GLU A 168 16.60 1.25 -18.95
CA GLU A 168 17.05 1.54 -17.58
C GLU A 168 18.21 2.52 -17.54
N LYS A 169 19.23 2.33 -18.39
CA LYS A 169 20.38 3.25 -18.47
C LYS A 169 20.00 4.64 -18.95
N ALA A 170 19.08 4.73 -19.90
CA ALA A 170 18.58 6.00 -20.41
C ALA A 170 17.75 6.72 -19.32
N ALA A 171 16.86 5.99 -18.64
CA ALA A 171 16.07 6.51 -17.52
C ALA A 171 16.96 7.04 -16.38
N ASP A 172 18.00 6.30 -15.98
CA ASP A 172 18.96 6.74 -14.94
C ASP A 172 19.64 8.08 -15.28
N LYS A 173 19.93 8.30 -16.55
CA LYS A 173 20.61 9.52 -17.01
C LYS A 173 19.65 10.71 -17.04
N ILE A 174 18.43 10.49 -17.52
CA ILE A 174 17.40 11.52 -17.66
C ILE A 174 16.88 11.94 -16.28
N GLN A 175 16.60 10.99 -15.40
CA GLN A 175 16.01 11.29 -14.09
C GLN A 175 16.99 11.95 -13.11
N LYS A 176 18.31 11.80 -13.36
CA LYS A 176 19.33 12.61 -12.68
C LYS A 176 19.35 14.07 -13.12
N GLN A 177 18.84 14.37 -14.32
CA GLN A 177 18.80 15.73 -14.87
C GLN A 177 17.45 16.40 -14.60
N GLU A 178 16.36 15.64 -14.65
CA GLU A 178 15.00 16.08 -14.40
C GLU A 178 14.32 15.10 -13.41
N PRO A 179 14.37 15.37 -12.09
CA PRO A 179 13.74 14.53 -11.09
C PRO A 179 12.21 14.46 -11.27
N ASP A 180 11.55 15.60 -11.46
CA ASP A 180 10.08 15.70 -11.57
C ASP A 180 9.54 15.42 -12.99
N ILE A 181 10.20 14.56 -13.77
CA ILE A 181 9.77 14.23 -15.13
C ILE A 181 8.49 13.38 -15.12
N SER A 182 7.52 13.68 -15.98
CA SER A 182 6.31 12.85 -16.13
C SER A 182 6.60 11.55 -16.90
N VAL A 183 5.80 10.51 -16.67
CA VAL A 183 5.92 9.20 -17.37
C VAL A 183 5.97 9.40 -18.90
N GLU A 184 5.07 10.20 -19.45
CA GLU A 184 5.00 10.46 -20.89
C GLU A 184 6.25 11.16 -21.43
N ASN A 185 6.79 12.12 -20.68
CA ASN A 185 7.99 12.84 -21.08
C ASN A 185 9.24 11.96 -20.94
N LEU A 186 9.31 11.14 -19.90
CA LEU A 186 10.38 10.17 -19.72
C LEU A 186 10.42 9.15 -20.87
N ILE A 187 9.28 8.60 -21.26
CA ILE A 187 9.17 7.71 -22.44
C ILE A 187 9.65 8.44 -23.71
N LYS A 188 9.16 9.65 -23.97
CA LYS A 188 9.56 10.44 -25.17
C LYS A 188 11.06 10.74 -25.19
N GLN A 189 11.65 11.09 -24.05
CA GLN A 189 13.07 11.39 -23.97
C GLN A 189 13.93 10.13 -24.12
N ILE A 190 13.52 9.00 -23.53
CA ILE A 190 14.21 7.73 -23.71
C ILE A 190 14.18 7.31 -25.18
N LEU A 191 13.01 7.38 -25.86
CA LEU A 191 12.88 7.07 -27.29
C LEU A 191 13.71 7.98 -28.20
N LYS A 192 13.96 9.24 -27.80
CA LYS A 192 14.86 10.15 -28.53
C LYS A 192 16.34 9.85 -28.32
N SER A 193 16.68 9.14 -27.25
CA SER A 193 18.06 8.87 -26.82
C SER A 193 18.59 7.50 -27.23
N ILE A 194 17.72 6.64 -27.75
CA ILE A 194 17.99 5.29 -28.28
C ILE A 194 18.04 5.37 -29.80
#